data_AF-A0A034W3Q8-F1
#
_entry.id   AF-A0A034W3Q8-F1
#
_cell.length_a   1.000
_cell.length_b   1.000
_cell.length_c   1.000
_cell.angle_alpha   90.00
_cell.angle_beta   90.00
_cell.angle_gamma   90.00
#
_symmetry.space_group_name_H-M   'P 1'
#
loop_
_entity.id
_entity.type
_entity.pdbx_description
1 polymer ?
#
loop_
_entity_poly.entity_id
_entity_poly.type
_entity_poly.pdbx_seq_one_letter_code
_entity_poly.pdbx_strand_id
1 'polypeptide(L)'
;ITITPSVDENALPSGHNKFEEAIRKDLINYVNFELQRTNQIAKNVLADPSVYSIDSEAMQKELSLIRKYVTDSNEALNKVLPADQLDSNTFFLFVIDKKIVLGGSNRFRFFEFEAHTPEKQVIWDALKKHGLFASLEEHDKGLNEIVRYLIDEFEKYVKTLSAAEKEKDKNMREMMAAWNAYKKNEISKLIFGMTLYKINILNKYDDWLRTAFAN
;
A
#
# COMPACT_ATOMS: atom_id res chain seq x y z
N ILE A 1 1.11 -15.38 54.46
CA ILE A 1 1.38 -14.41 53.37
C ILE A 1 0.75 -14.99 52.13
N THR A 2 -0.41 -14.44 51.74
CA THR A 2 -1.17 -14.88 50.58
C THR A 2 -0.76 -14.00 49.41
N ILE A 3 -0.11 -14.60 48.40
CA ILE A 3 0.29 -13.90 47.18
C ILE A 3 -0.87 -14.01 46.21
N THR A 4 -1.65 -12.94 46.07
CA THR A 4 -2.66 -12.81 45.02
C THR A 4 -1.93 -12.58 43.69
N PRO A 5 -2.18 -13.37 42.63
CA PRO A 5 -1.62 -13.06 41.33
C PRO A 5 -2.33 -11.82 40.78
N SER A 6 -1.54 -10.77 40.49
CA SER A 6 -2.00 -9.59 39.79
C SER A 6 -2.49 -9.99 38.41
N VAL A 7 -3.79 -9.84 38.17
CA VAL A 7 -4.38 -9.94 36.84
C VAL A 7 -3.70 -8.91 35.94
N ASP A 8 -3.17 -9.39 34.82
CA ASP A 8 -2.46 -8.62 33.79
C ASP A 8 -3.16 -7.29 33.43
N GLU A 9 -2.56 -6.18 33.84
CA GLU A 9 -2.89 -4.82 33.36
C GLU A 9 -2.47 -4.58 31.89
N ASN A 10 -1.96 -5.61 31.19
CA ASN A 10 -1.44 -5.51 29.82
C ASN A 10 -2.21 -6.31 28.78
N ALA A 11 -3.41 -6.81 29.09
CA ALA A 11 -4.27 -7.37 28.07
C ALA A 11 -4.72 -6.25 27.11
N LEU A 12 -4.02 -6.11 25.97
CA LEU A 12 -4.49 -5.35 24.82
C LEU A 12 -5.93 -5.79 24.54
N PRO A 13 -6.91 -4.86 24.47
CA PRO A 13 -8.28 -5.23 24.14
C PRO A 13 -8.27 -6.03 22.85
N SER A 14 -8.88 -7.21 22.86
CA SER A 14 -8.89 -8.15 21.73
C SER A 14 -9.39 -7.55 20.40
N GLY A 15 -10.04 -6.38 20.44
CA GLY A 15 -10.44 -5.60 19.27
C GLY A 15 -9.31 -4.81 18.59
N HIS A 16 -8.27 -4.41 19.32
CA HIS A 16 -7.13 -3.64 18.78
C HIS A 16 -6.33 -4.47 17.78
N ASN A 17 -6.13 -5.76 18.07
CA ASN A 17 -5.46 -6.69 17.15
C ASN A 17 -6.29 -6.88 15.86
N LYS A 18 -7.62 -6.97 15.96
CA LYS A 18 -8.50 -7.17 14.81
C LYS A 18 -8.55 -5.99 13.85
N PHE A 19 -8.59 -4.76 14.38
CA PHE A 19 -8.56 -3.57 13.54
C PHE A 19 -7.23 -3.48 12.79
N GLU A 20 -6.10 -3.59 13.46
CA GLU A 20 -4.79 -3.55 12.81
C GLU A 20 -4.57 -4.68 11.81
N GLU A 21 -4.98 -5.90 12.14
CA GLU A 21 -4.92 -7.05 11.22
C GLU A 21 -5.73 -6.80 9.95
N ALA A 22 -6.92 -6.20 10.07
CA ALA A 22 -7.76 -5.85 8.93
C ALA A 22 -7.06 -4.83 8.02
N ILE A 23 -6.45 -3.78 8.60
CA ILE A 23 -5.67 -2.79 7.83
C ILE A 23 -4.50 -3.46 7.09
N ARG A 24 -3.75 -4.32 7.78
CA ARG A 24 -2.57 -5.00 7.22
C ARG A 24 -2.97 -5.90 6.06
N LYS A 25 -4.02 -6.71 6.24
CA LYS A 25 -4.53 -7.62 5.21
C LYS A 25 -4.95 -6.87 3.95
N ASP A 26 -5.68 -5.77 4.12
CA ASP A 26 -6.15 -4.98 2.99
C ASP A 26 -5.01 -4.26 2.26
N LEU A 27 -4.02 -3.74 2.99
CA LEU A 27 -2.83 -3.16 2.36
C LEU A 27 -2.06 -4.20 1.52
N ILE A 28 -1.92 -5.43 2.03
CA ILE A 28 -1.31 -6.54 1.30
C ILE A 28 -2.10 -6.83 0.01
N ASN A 29 -3.43 -6.94 0.12
CA ASN A 29 -4.29 -7.22 -1.02
C ASN A 29 -4.18 -6.13 -2.09
N TYR A 30 -4.22 -4.87 -1.66
CA TYR A 30 -4.12 -3.72 -2.55
C TYR A 30 -2.77 -3.67 -3.29
N VAL A 31 -1.66 -3.79 -2.55
CA VAL A 31 -0.32 -3.76 -3.15
C VAL A 31 -0.10 -4.95 -4.09
N ASN A 32 -0.64 -6.13 -3.77
CA ASN A 32 -0.63 -7.27 -4.68
C ASN A 32 -1.44 -7.01 -5.95
N PHE A 33 -2.64 -6.45 -5.81
CA PHE A 33 -3.50 -6.09 -6.94
C PHE A 33 -2.80 -5.12 -7.89
N GLU A 34 -2.25 -4.02 -7.36
CA GLU A 34 -1.49 -3.04 -8.15
C GLU A 34 -0.32 -3.69 -8.89
N LEU A 35 0.44 -4.53 -8.20
CA LEU A 35 1.62 -5.17 -8.76
C LEU A 35 1.25 -6.20 -9.84
N GLN A 36 0.18 -6.97 -9.64
CA GLN A 36 -0.36 -7.88 -10.66
C GLN A 36 -0.80 -7.12 -11.91
N ARG A 37 -1.56 -6.03 -11.73
CA ARG A 37 -2.11 -5.24 -12.83
C ARG A 37 -1.02 -4.61 -13.67
N THR A 38 -0.08 -3.91 -13.03
CA THR A 38 1.04 -3.23 -13.70
C THR A 38 2.03 -4.22 -14.32
N ASN A 39 2.29 -5.38 -13.71
CA ASN A 39 3.08 -6.46 -14.30
C ASN A 39 2.42 -6.99 -15.58
N GLN A 40 1.10 -7.21 -15.56
CA GLN A 40 0.39 -7.67 -16.75
C GLN A 40 0.47 -6.66 -17.91
N ILE A 41 0.36 -5.37 -17.61
CA ILE A 41 0.54 -4.30 -18.61
C ILE A 41 1.95 -4.36 -19.19
N ALA A 42 2.99 -4.46 -18.35
CA ALA A 42 4.37 -4.54 -18.79
C ALA A 42 4.63 -5.78 -19.67
N LYS A 43 4.06 -6.94 -19.33
CA LYS A 43 4.10 -8.15 -20.17
C LYS A 43 3.45 -7.92 -21.53
N ASN A 44 2.28 -7.27 -21.56
CA ASN A 44 1.56 -6.98 -22.80
C ASN A 44 2.34 -6.00 -23.69
N VAL A 45 2.99 -4.98 -23.10
CA VAL A 45 3.87 -4.06 -23.81
C VAL A 45 5.05 -4.80 -24.45
N LEU A 46 5.72 -5.69 -23.71
CA LEU A 46 6.82 -6.50 -24.25
C LEU A 46 6.38 -7.47 -25.36
N ALA A 47 5.12 -7.86 -25.38
CA ALA A 47 4.53 -8.71 -26.42
C ALA A 47 4.01 -7.91 -27.62
N ASP A 48 3.99 -6.57 -27.56
CA ASP A 48 3.48 -5.73 -28.63
C ASP A 48 4.51 -5.62 -29.78
N PRO A 49 4.19 -6.02 -31.03
CA PRO A 49 5.15 -5.92 -32.12
C PRO A 49 5.64 -4.49 -32.38
N SER A 50 4.84 -3.47 -32.05
CA SER A 50 5.19 -2.07 -32.29
C SER A 50 6.42 -1.62 -31.50
N VAL A 51 6.68 -2.18 -30.31
CA VAL A 51 7.85 -1.81 -29.50
C VAL A 51 9.18 -2.30 -30.08
N TYR A 52 9.13 -3.14 -31.11
CA TYR A 52 10.30 -3.61 -31.86
C TYR A 52 10.44 -2.95 -33.24
N SER A 53 9.64 -1.92 -33.54
CA SER A 53 9.70 -1.18 -34.81
C SER A 53 10.95 -0.31 -34.95
N ILE A 54 11.63 -0.01 -33.85
CA ILE A 54 12.87 0.78 -33.81
C ILE A 54 14.00 -0.13 -33.33
N ASP A 55 14.99 -0.37 -34.20
CA ASP A 55 16.21 -1.08 -33.84
C ASP A 55 17.29 -0.07 -33.42
N SER A 56 17.34 0.23 -32.12
CA SER A 56 18.33 1.14 -31.55
C SER A 56 18.80 0.67 -30.16
N GLU A 57 20.03 1.04 -29.78
CA GLU A 57 20.54 0.77 -28.43
C GLU A 57 19.66 1.42 -27.35
N ALA A 58 19.11 2.61 -27.64
CA ALA A 58 18.18 3.30 -26.76
C ALA A 58 16.89 2.48 -26.55
N MET A 59 16.33 1.91 -27.62
CA MET A 59 15.14 1.05 -27.51
C MET A 59 15.44 -0.20 -26.68
N GLN A 60 16.60 -0.84 -26.92
CA GLN A 60 16.98 -2.03 -26.14
C GLN A 60 17.16 -1.72 -24.64
N LYS A 61 17.65 -0.53 -24.29
CA LYS A 61 17.73 -0.06 -22.90
C LYS A 61 16.34 0.08 -22.27
N GLU A 62 15.41 0.72 -22.96
CA GLU A 62 14.04 0.87 -22.45
C GLU A 62 13.32 -0.47 -22.30
N LEU A 63 13.44 -1.37 -23.29
CA LEU A 63 12.91 -2.73 -23.20
C LEU A 63 13.54 -3.54 -22.06
N SER A 64 14.83 -3.37 -21.81
CA SER A 64 15.53 -4.00 -20.67
C SER A 64 14.95 -3.56 -19.33
N LEU A 65 14.61 -2.28 -19.17
CA LEU A 65 13.96 -1.77 -17.96
C LEU A 65 12.58 -2.40 -17.76
N ILE A 66 11.78 -2.55 -18.82
CA ILE A 66 10.46 -3.19 -18.74
C ILE A 66 10.61 -4.69 -18.40
N ARG A 67 11.58 -5.39 -19.01
CA ARG A 67 11.88 -6.79 -18.68
C ARG A 67 12.29 -6.94 -17.22
N LYS A 68 13.17 -6.07 -16.73
CA LYS A 68 13.57 -6.05 -15.31
C LYS A 68 12.37 -5.85 -14.41
N TYR A 69 11.49 -4.89 -14.72
CA TYR A 69 10.26 -4.67 -13.97
C TYR A 69 9.38 -5.92 -13.89
N VAL A 70 9.19 -6.63 -15.00
CA VAL A 70 8.43 -7.89 -15.04
C VAL A 70 9.08 -8.96 -14.15
N THR A 71 10.40 -9.13 -14.22
CA THR A 71 11.14 -10.08 -13.37
C THR A 71 10.97 -9.75 -11.89
N ASP A 72 11.30 -8.52 -11.49
CA ASP A 72 11.22 -8.06 -10.11
C ASP A 72 9.77 -8.18 -9.58
N SER A 73 8.78 -7.90 -10.42
CA SER A 73 7.35 -8.04 -10.07
C SER A 73 6.94 -9.49 -9.88
N ASN A 74 7.38 -10.42 -10.72
CA ASN A 74 7.08 -11.84 -10.56
C ASN A 74 7.71 -12.38 -9.27
N GLU A 75 8.97 -12.01 -8.99
CA GLU A 75 9.65 -12.37 -7.75
C GLU A 75 8.90 -11.84 -6.52
N ALA A 76 8.54 -10.56 -6.53
CA ALA A 76 7.81 -9.94 -5.44
C ALA A 76 6.41 -10.54 -5.27
N LEU A 77 5.68 -10.91 -6.34
CA LEU A 77 4.38 -11.56 -6.26
C LEU A 77 4.45 -13.01 -5.73
N ASN A 78 5.54 -13.72 -6.03
CA ASN A 78 5.76 -15.09 -5.55
C ASN A 78 6.26 -15.16 -4.11
N LYS A 79 6.71 -14.04 -3.52
CA LYS A 79 6.97 -13.98 -2.08
C LYS A 79 5.67 -14.23 -1.33
N VAL A 80 5.68 -15.21 -0.44
CA VAL A 80 4.58 -15.56 0.46
C VAL A 80 4.97 -15.16 1.87
N LEU A 81 4.10 -14.46 2.58
CA LEU A 81 4.20 -14.29 4.03
C LEU A 81 3.77 -15.61 4.69
N PRO A 82 4.62 -16.24 5.51
CA PRO A 82 4.17 -17.33 6.38
C PRO A 82 3.01 -16.83 7.24
N ALA A 83 1.91 -17.61 7.31
CA ALA A 83 0.68 -17.21 8.00
C ALA A 83 0.88 -16.97 9.52
N ASP A 84 1.99 -17.47 10.04
CA ASP A 84 2.48 -17.47 11.41
C ASP A 84 3.52 -16.36 11.70
N GLN A 85 3.90 -15.53 10.71
CA GLN A 85 4.88 -14.45 10.84
C GLN A 85 4.32 -13.07 10.45
N LEU A 86 3.12 -12.73 10.92
CA LEU A 86 2.51 -11.39 10.77
C LEU A 86 2.88 -10.44 11.93
N ASP A 87 4.08 -10.58 12.50
CA ASP A 87 4.60 -9.51 13.34
C ASP A 87 4.77 -8.22 12.51
N SER A 88 4.77 -7.07 13.18
CA SER A 88 4.80 -5.77 12.51
C SER A 88 6.03 -5.61 11.60
N ASN A 89 7.17 -6.24 11.91
CA ASN A 89 8.41 -6.10 11.16
C ASN A 89 8.35 -6.89 9.85
N THR A 90 7.90 -8.15 9.92
CA THR A 90 7.77 -9.02 8.75
C THR A 90 6.68 -8.49 7.80
N PHE A 91 5.60 -7.92 8.35
CA PHE A 91 4.59 -7.20 7.58
C PHE A 91 5.17 -6.03 6.77
N PHE A 92 5.93 -5.13 7.42
CA PHE A 92 6.47 -3.97 6.74
C PHE A 92 7.50 -4.35 5.68
N LEU A 93 8.39 -5.32 5.96
CA LEU A 93 9.33 -5.83 4.96
C LEU A 93 8.61 -6.36 3.72
N PHE A 94 7.55 -7.15 3.91
CA PHE A 94 6.78 -7.70 2.80
C PHE A 94 6.10 -6.64 1.93
N VAL A 95 5.52 -5.61 2.57
CA VAL A 95 4.86 -4.51 1.85
C VAL A 95 5.89 -3.62 1.15
N ILE A 96 7.06 -3.37 1.76
CA ILE A 96 8.16 -2.57 1.19
C ILE A 96 8.66 -3.15 -0.10
N ASP A 97 8.98 -4.43 -0.11
CA ASP A 97 9.57 -5.08 -1.28
C ASP A 97 8.67 -4.87 -2.50
N LYS A 98 7.36 -5.01 -2.33
CA LYS A 98 6.39 -4.78 -3.40
C LYS A 98 6.23 -3.30 -3.75
N LYS A 99 6.24 -2.40 -2.76
CA LYS A 99 6.20 -0.93 -3.01
C LYS A 99 7.44 -0.42 -3.74
N ILE A 100 8.62 -0.97 -3.45
CA ILE A 100 9.87 -0.65 -4.17
C ILE A 100 9.72 -1.04 -5.63
N VAL A 101 9.23 -2.26 -5.90
CA VAL A 101 8.98 -2.71 -7.27
C VAL A 101 7.94 -1.82 -7.94
N LEU A 102 6.82 -1.53 -7.29
CA LEU A 102 5.80 -0.60 -7.80
C LEU A 102 6.36 0.80 -8.09
N GLY A 103 7.34 1.27 -7.32
CA GLY A 103 8.07 2.50 -7.62
C GLY A 103 8.75 2.48 -9.00
N GLY A 104 9.15 1.31 -9.48
CA GLY A 104 9.62 1.08 -10.85
C GLY A 104 8.54 1.38 -11.90
N SER A 105 7.27 1.09 -11.61
CA SER A 105 6.14 1.39 -12.51
C SER A 105 5.83 2.89 -12.61
N ASN A 106 6.24 3.72 -11.63
CA ASN A 106 6.12 5.18 -11.74
C ASN A 106 6.93 5.73 -12.93
N ARG A 107 7.97 5.02 -13.39
CA ARG A 107 8.66 5.33 -14.66
C ARG A 107 7.72 5.33 -15.86
N PHE A 108 6.68 4.50 -15.86
CA PHE A 108 5.66 4.52 -16.90
C PHE A 108 4.83 5.80 -16.88
N ARG A 109 4.61 6.40 -15.70
CA ARG A 109 3.94 7.71 -15.57
C ARG A 109 4.85 8.87 -15.97
N PHE A 110 6.18 8.74 -15.85
CA PHE A 110 7.10 9.78 -16.34
C PHE A 110 7.07 9.90 -17.87
N PHE A 111 6.69 8.84 -18.60
CA PHE A 111 6.37 8.95 -20.02
C PHE A 111 5.11 9.79 -20.30
N GLU A 112 4.37 10.29 -19.33
CA GLU A 112 3.26 11.21 -19.60
C GLU A 112 3.75 12.66 -19.78
N PHE A 113 4.85 13.04 -19.11
CA PHE A 113 5.22 14.44 -18.90
C PHE A 113 6.50 14.90 -19.64
N GLU A 114 7.25 13.97 -20.24
CA GLU A 114 8.49 14.28 -20.97
C GLU A 114 8.26 14.41 -22.48
N ALA A 115 9.03 15.27 -23.14
CA ALA A 115 9.18 15.20 -24.60
C ALA A 115 9.83 13.86 -24.95
N HIS A 116 9.11 13.03 -25.71
CA HIS A 116 9.57 11.68 -25.99
C HIS A 116 10.62 11.63 -27.08
N THR A 117 11.68 10.85 -26.85
CA THR A 117 12.41 10.27 -27.98
C THR A 117 11.48 9.32 -28.74
N PRO A 118 11.75 9.01 -30.02
CA PRO A 118 10.95 8.05 -30.77
C PRO A 118 10.73 6.72 -30.05
N GLU A 119 11.76 6.21 -29.36
CA GLU A 119 11.68 4.99 -28.57
C GLU A 119 10.69 5.08 -27.41
N LYS A 120 10.80 6.17 -26.63
CA LYS A 120 9.89 6.41 -25.51
C LYS A 120 8.44 6.59 -25.98
N GLN A 121 8.24 7.23 -27.13
CA GLN A 121 6.91 7.45 -27.70
C GLN A 121 6.23 6.12 -28.06
N VAL A 122 6.95 5.21 -28.71
CA VAL A 122 6.43 3.89 -29.07
C VAL A 122 6.05 3.08 -27.83
N ILE A 123 6.88 3.12 -26.80
CA ILE A 123 6.58 2.46 -25.52
C ILE A 123 5.37 3.10 -24.83
N TRP A 124 5.27 4.43 -24.85
CA TRP A 124 4.13 5.15 -24.30
C TRP A 124 2.82 4.79 -25.01
N ASP A 125 2.84 4.69 -26.34
CA ASP A 125 1.68 4.29 -27.12
C ASP A 125 1.27 2.84 -26.81
N ALA A 126 2.23 1.93 -26.65
CA ALA A 126 1.96 0.56 -26.22
C ALA A 126 1.38 0.52 -24.78
N LEU A 127 1.91 1.29 -23.84
CA LEU A 127 1.40 1.39 -22.47
C LEU A 127 -0.06 1.84 -22.43
N LYS A 128 -0.40 2.89 -23.19
CA LYS A 128 -1.78 3.38 -23.33
C LYS A 128 -2.70 2.31 -23.92
N LYS A 129 -2.26 1.70 -25.03
CA LYS A 129 -3.00 0.63 -25.72
C LYS A 129 -3.30 -0.56 -24.80
N HIS A 130 -2.38 -0.90 -23.90
CA HIS A 130 -2.50 -2.04 -23.00
C HIS A 130 -3.09 -1.70 -21.63
N GLY A 131 -3.71 -0.53 -21.48
CA GLY A 131 -4.59 -0.24 -20.35
C GLY A 131 -3.95 0.49 -19.17
N LEU A 132 -2.86 1.25 -19.38
CA LEU A 132 -2.26 2.07 -18.34
C LEU A 132 -3.28 3.01 -17.67
N PHE A 133 -4.07 3.77 -18.44
CA PHE A 133 -5.05 4.70 -17.88
C PHE A 133 -6.16 3.98 -17.12
N ALA A 134 -6.65 2.84 -17.62
CA ALA A 134 -7.63 2.03 -16.90
C ALA A 134 -7.06 1.55 -15.55
N SER A 135 -5.78 1.16 -15.50
CA SER A 135 -5.12 0.79 -14.25
C SER A 135 -4.96 1.98 -13.29
N LEU A 136 -4.78 3.21 -13.78
CA LEU A 136 -4.72 4.40 -12.94
C LEU A 136 -6.10 4.76 -12.36
N GLU A 137 -7.17 4.60 -13.13
CA GLU A 137 -8.53 4.76 -12.62
C GLU A 137 -8.90 3.68 -11.60
N GLU A 138 -8.49 2.43 -11.83
CA GLU A 138 -8.67 1.31 -10.90
C GLU A 138 -7.90 1.55 -9.59
N HIS A 139 -6.69 2.11 -9.65
CA HIS A 139 -5.91 2.53 -8.48
C HIS A 139 -6.70 3.51 -7.62
N ASP A 140 -7.25 4.57 -8.21
CA ASP A 140 -7.99 5.59 -7.47
C ASP A 140 -9.29 5.04 -6.87
N LYS A 141 -9.94 4.09 -7.55
CA LYS A 141 -11.09 3.35 -7.00
C LYS A 141 -10.66 2.47 -5.82
N GLY A 142 -9.57 1.73 -5.95
CA GLY A 142 -9.04 0.85 -4.91
C GLY A 142 -8.65 1.61 -3.63
N LEU A 143 -8.03 2.79 -3.76
CA LEU A 143 -7.71 3.64 -2.61
C LEU A 143 -8.99 4.11 -1.88
N ASN A 144 -10.03 4.46 -2.63
CA ASN A 144 -11.33 4.83 -2.06
C ASN A 144 -12.00 3.64 -1.36
N GLU A 145 -11.86 2.42 -1.87
CA GLU A 145 -12.37 1.21 -1.25
C GLU A 145 -11.65 0.88 0.06
N ILE A 146 -10.32 0.97 0.09
CA ILE A 146 -9.52 0.84 1.32
C ILE A 146 -10.01 1.87 2.35
N VAL A 147 -10.11 3.14 1.96
CA VAL A 147 -10.57 4.22 2.85
C VAL A 147 -11.97 3.93 3.41
N ARG A 148 -12.89 3.42 2.60
CA ARG A 148 -14.23 3.04 3.08
C ARG A 148 -14.17 1.90 4.08
N TYR A 149 -13.44 0.84 3.77
CA TYR A 149 -13.31 -0.32 4.64
C TYR A 149 -12.65 0.05 5.97
N LEU A 150 -11.60 0.88 5.96
CA LEU A 150 -10.93 1.38 7.17
C LEU A 150 -11.91 2.10 8.10
N ILE A 151 -12.80 2.91 7.53
CA ILE A 151 -13.80 3.66 8.30
C ILE A 151 -14.83 2.70 8.92
N ASP A 152 -15.29 1.72 8.16
CA ASP A 152 -16.27 0.74 8.64
C ASP A 152 -15.69 -0.14 9.76
N GLU A 153 -14.43 -0.58 9.62
CA GLU A 153 -13.72 -1.34 10.66
C GLU A 153 -13.42 -0.47 11.89
N PHE A 154 -13.04 0.79 11.70
CA PHE A 154 -12.79 1.70 12.81
C PHE A 154 -14.07 2.01 13.59
N GLU A 155 -15.21 2.18 12.91
CA GLU A 155 -16.49 2.38 13.58
C GLU A 155 -16.88 1.16 14.45
N LYS A 156 -16.66 -0.06 13.96
CA LYS A 156 -16.84 -1.28 14.75
C LYS A 156 -15.91 -1.28 15.95
N TYR A 157 -14.63 -0.96 15.73
CA TYR A 157 -13.61 -0.94 16.76
C TYR A 157 -13.91 0.06 17.88
N VAL A 158 -14.25 1.31 17.56
CA VAL A 158 -14.57 2.36 18.56
C VAL A 158 -15.74 1.99 19.47
N LYS A 159 -16.72 1.23 18.96
CA LYS A 159 -17.86 0.73 19.76
C LYS A 159 -17.44 -0.30 20.80
N THR A 160 -16.29 -0.95 20.63
CA THR A 160 -15.74 -1.91 21.60
C THR A 160 -14.89 -1.26 22.69
N LEU A 161 -14.50 0.02 22.52
CA LEU A 161 -13.60 0.71 23.44
C LEU A 161 -14.32 1.38 24.61
N SER A 162 -13.77 1.19 25.81
CA SER A 162 -14.07 1.98 27.00
C SER A 162 -13.57 3.43 26.87
N ALA A 163 -14.00 4.31 27.79
CA ALA A 163 -13.54 5.69 27.83
C ALA A 163 -12.03 5.81 28.08
N ALA A 164 -11.48 4.97 28.97
CA ALA A 164 -10.05 4.96 29.25
C ALA A 164 -9.23 4.52 28.03
N GLU A 165 -9.72 3.53 27.28
CA GLU A 165 -9.03 3.05 26.09
C GLU A 165 -9.00 4.08 24.97
N LYS A 166 -10.05 4.89 24.82
CA LYS A 166 -10.10 6.00 23.83
C LYS A 166 -9.05 7.09 24.09
N GLU A 167 -8.53 7.18 25.30
CA GLU A 167 -7.53 8.18 25.71
C GLU A 167 -6.15 7.58 25.95
N LYS A 168 -5.99 6.26 25.76
CA LYS A 168 -4.85 5.46 26.22
C LYS A 168 -3.49 5.96 25.72
N ASP A 169 -3.40 6.27 24.43
CA ASP A 169 -2.15 6.68 23.80
C ASP A 169 -2.35 7.79 22.77
N LYS A 170 -1.24 8.34 22.29
CA LYS A 170 -1.24 9.44 21.31
C LYS A 170 -1.96 9.07 20.02
N ASN A 171 -1.71 7.89 19.46
CA ASN A 171 -2.32 7.46 18.20
C ASN A 171 -3.83 7.28 18.37
N MET A 172 -4.28 6.71 19.50
CA MET A 172 -5.69 6.57 19.81
C MET A 172 -6.38 7.93 19.96
N ARG A 173 -5.76 8.86 20.69
CA ARG A 173 -6.31 10.23 20.85
C ARG A 173 -6.42 10.95 19.51
N GLU A 174 -5.42 10.81 18.63
CA GLU A 174 -5.46 11.39 17.29
C GLU A 174 -6.58 10.76 16.43
N MET A 175 -6.74 9.44 16.46
CA MET A 175 -7.83 8.75 15.75
C MET A 175 -9.21 9.15 16.29
N MET A 176 -9.37 9.27 17.61
CA MET A 176 -10.61 9.71 18.24
C MET A 176 -10.95 11.17 17.96
N ALA A 177 -9.94 12.06 17.93
CA ALA A 177 -10.14 13.45 17.51
C ALA A 177 -10.63 13.54 16.07
N ALA A 178 -10.01 12.79 15.15
CA ALA A 178 -10.44 12.73 13.75
C ALA A 178 -11.85 12.13 13.59
N TRP A 179 -12.17 11.09 14.36
CA TRP A 179 -13.53 10.51 14.40
C TRP A 179 -14.58 11.52 14.85
N ASN A 180 -14.29 12.27 15.91
CA ASN A 180 -15.21 13.28 16.43
C ASN A 180 -15.44 14.40 15.40
N ALA A 181 -14.37 14.88 14.75
CA ALA A 181 -14.47 15.86 13.67
C ALA A 181 -15.31 15.33 12.49
N TYR A 182 -15.09 14.07 12.09
CA TYR A 182 -15.88 13.41 11.04
C TYR A 182 -17.36 13.31 11.41
N LYS A 183 -17.69 12.90 12.65
CA LYS A 183 -19.07 12.80 13.14
C LYS A 183 -19.78 14.16 13.24
N LYS A 184 -19.02 15.24 13.40
CA LYS A 184 -19.53 16.63 13.36
C LYS A 184 -19.58 17.23 11.96
N ASN A 185 -19.21 16.46 10.92
CA ASN A 185 -19.07 16.91 9.53
C ASN A 185 -18.03 18.03 9.33
N GLU A 186 -17.05 18.14 10.24
CA GLU A 186 -15.95 19.11 10.15
C GLU A 186 -14.87 18.66 9.15
N ILE A 187 -14.76 17.35 8.89
CA ILE A 187 -13.87 16.78 7.88
C ILE A 187 -14.63 15.79 6.98
N SER A 188 -14.17 15.63 5.73
CA SER A 188 -14.77 14.68 4.79
C SER A 188 -14.44 13.23 5.14
N LYS A 189 -15.25 12.29 4.62
CA LYS A 189 -15.00 10.84 4.74
C LYS A 189 -13.59 10.47 4.24
N LEU A 190 -13.15 11.06 3.13
CA LEU A 190 -11.83 10.82 2.57
C LEU A 190 -10.72 11.29 3.52
N ILE A 191 -10.84 12.51 4.06
CA ILE A 191 -9.84 13.05 5.00
C ILE A 191 -9.74 12.16 6.23
N PHE A 192 -10.89 11.73 6.79
CA PHE A 192 -10.91 10.84 7.94
C PHE A 192 -10.20 9.51 7.67
N GLY A 193 -10.54 8.82 6.56
CA GLY A 193 -9.90 7.55 6.24
C GLY A 193 -8.41 7.67 5.92
N MET A 194 -7.98 8.77 5.29
CA MET A 194 -6.56 9.05 5.08
C MET A 194 -5.82 9.30 6.40
N THR A 195 -6.47 9.92 7.40
CA THR A 195 -5.91 10.04 8.76
C THR A 195 -5.74 8.68 9.41
N LEU A 196 -6.75 7.80 9.33
CA LEU A 196 -6.64 6.42 9.84
C LEU A 196 -5.50 5.66 9.17
N TYR A 197 -5.37 5.75 7.85
CA TYR A 197 -4.29 5.14 7.09
C TYR A 197 -2.92 5.69 7.51
N LYS A 198 -2.78 7.01 7.65
CA LYS A 198 -1.53 7.63 8.09
C LYS A 198 -1.09 7.13 9.46
N ILE A 199 -1.99 7.12 10.44
CA ILE A 199 -1.65 6.73 11.82
C ILE A 199 -1.28 5.24 11.88
N ASN A 200 -2.03 4.39 11.20
CA ASN A 200 -1.87 2.94 11.34
C ASN A 200 -0.83 2.33 10.39
N ILE A 201 -0.52 2.99 9.27
CA ILE A 201 0.45 2.50 8.29
C ILE A 201 1.66 3.42 8.22
N LEU A 202 1.49 4.69 7.83
CA LEU A 202 2.64 5.56 7.50
C LEU A 202 3.50 5.90 8.71
N ASN A 203 2.90 6.30 9.84
CA ASN A 203 3.67 6.63 11.04
C ASN A 203 4.43 5.40 11.57
N LYS A 204 3.76 4.25 11.64
CA LYS A 204 4.39 3.00 12.09
C LYS A 204 5.49 2.53 11.14
N TYR A 205 5.31 2.77 9.85
CA TYR A 205 6.32 2.52 8.83
C TYR A 205 7.56 3.39 9.01
N ASP A 206 7.38 4.70 9.24
CA ASP A 206 8.48 5.63 9.47
C ASP A 206 9.24 5.32 10.78
N ASP A 207 8.51 4.89 11.82
CA ASP A 207 9.10 4.41 13.07
C ASP A 207 9.89 3.11 12.85
N TRP A 208 9.36 2.19 12.06
CA TRP A 208 10.04 0.97 11.68
C TRP A 208 11.32 1.26 10.87
N LEU A 209 11.29 2.15 9.88
CA LEU A 209 12.48 2.54 9.11
C LEU A 209 13.56 3.14 10.02
N ARG A 210 13.17 4.03 10.93
CA ARG A 210 14.10 4.65 11.88
C ARG A 210 14.74 3.64 12.81
N THR A 211 14.01 2.60 13.21
CA THR A 211 14.55 1.57 14.12
C THR A 211 15.36 0.50 13.38
N ALA A 212 14.96 0.12 12.17
CA ALA A 212 15.63 -0.91 11.38
C ALA A 212 17.00 -0.48 10.82
N PHE A 213 17.20 0.82 10.57
CA PHE A 213 18.41 1.36 9.94
C PHE A 213 19.23 2.32 10.82
N ALA A 214 18.95 2.39 12.14
CA ALA A 214 19.70 3.22 13.08
C ALA A 214 21.00 2.59 13.62
N ASN A 215 21.46 1.46 13.06
CA ASN A 215 22.71 0.80 13.42
C ASN A 215 23.71 0.80 12.27
#